data_AF-A0A2N6B593-F1
#
_entry.id   AF-A0A2N6B593-F1
#
_cell.length_a   1.000
_cell.length_b   1.000
_cell.length_c   1.000
_cell.angle_alpha   90.00
_cell.angle_beta   90.00
_cell.angle_gamma   90.00
#
_symmetry.space_group_name_H-M   'P 1'
#
loop_
_entity.id
_entity.type
_entity.pdbx_description
1 polymer ?
#
loop_
_entity_poly.entity_id
_entity_poly.type
_entity_poly.pdbx_seq_one_letter_code
_entity_poly.pdbx_strand_id
1 'polypeptide(L)'
;MKRLFAGLVALAVFAAPAAAADFLSSAFGNAGDSCFARRYDAAHLAKNPAQNVESIFIVSTGHSDPDTKAILHIGLKLRGSDALYDGFAYCNASGEGAACNMEGDGGSMTITPRKNGIRIAVGNFFMLEGAAGFTPDLATEGDDRVLLLYPAPAGACK
;
A
#
# COMPACT_ATOMS: atom_id res chain seq x y z
N MET A 1 37.35 31.12 -37.51
CA MET A 1 36.83 32.05 -36.48
C MET A 1 35.61 31.43 -35.83
N LYS A 2 35.55 31.48 -34.49
CA LYS A 2 34.77 30.62 -33.56
C LYS A 2 33.26 30.55 -33.86
N ARG A 3 32.72 29.33 -33.94
CA ARG A 3 31.28 29.04 -33.84
C ARG A 3 30.94 28.85 -32.36
N LEU A 4 30.12 29.72 -31.80
CA LEU A 4 29.59 29.61 -30.44
C LEU A 4 28.42 28.61 -30.44
N PHE A 5 28.58 27.49 -29.74
CA PHE A 5 27.46 26.59 -29.41
C PHE A 5 26.70 27.20 -28.23
N ALA A 6 25.46 27.63 -28.46
CA ALA A 6 24.53 27.99 -27.39
C ALA A 6 23.95 26.69 -26.79
N GLY A 7 24.40 26.35 -25.59
CA GLY A 7 23.91 25.20 -24.83
C GLY A 7 22.51 25.47 -24.26
N LEU A 8 21.56 24.61 -24.62
CA LEU A 8 20.22 24.56 -24.03
C LEU A 8 20.35 23.89 -22.65
N VAL A 9 20.23 24.65 -21.57
CA VAL A 9 20.12 24.09 -20.21
C VAL A 9 18.64 23.80 -19.96
N ALA A 10 18.26 22.52 -20.00
CA ALA A 10 16.93 22.08 -19.61
C ALA A 10 16.80 22.08 -18.08
N LEU A 11 15.94 22.95 -17.53
CA LEU A 11 15.51 22.89 -16.13
C LEU A 11 14.60 21.67 -15.96
N ALA A 12 15.08 20.62 -15.29
CA ALA A 12 14.24 19.54 -14.78
C ALA A 12 13.60 20.02 -13.46
N VAL A 13 12.31 20.33 -13.48
CA VAL A 13 11.53 20.67 -12.28
C VAL A 13 11.11 19.37 -11.59
N PHE A 14 11.77 19.03 -10.49
CA PHE A 14 11.36 17.92 -9.60
C PHE A 14 10.26 18.41 -8.64
N ALA A 15 8.99 18.30 -9.04
CA ALA A 15 7.82 18.73 -8.25
C ALA A 15 7.21 17.62 -7.35
N ALA A 16 7.91 16.50 -7.12
CA ALA A 16 7.33 15.29 -6.51
C ALA A 16 6.97 15.35 -5.01
N PRO A 17 7.72 16.01 -4.10
CA PRO A 17 7.54 15.75 -2.65
C PRO A 17 6.25 16.33 -2.05
N ALA A 18 5.71 17.42 -2.62
CA ALA A 18 4.50 18.04 -2.08
C ALA A 18 3.25 17.19 -2.32
N ALA A 19 3.13 16.56 -3.50
CA ALA A 19 1.95 15.77 -3.87
C ALA A 19 1.81 14.49 -3.03
N ALA A 20 2.92 13.79 -2.76
CA ALA A 20 2.90 12.59 -1.90
C ALA A 20 2.57 12.89 -0.44
N ALA A 21 3.12 13.98 0.13
CA ALA A 21 2.83 14.38 1.50
C ALA A 21 1.35 14.77 1.66
N ASP A 22 0.80 15.43 0.63
CA ASP A 22 -0.62 15.75 0.55
C ASP A 22 -1.48 14.48 0.42
N PHE A 23 -1.06 13.48 -0.37
CA PHE A 23 -1.76 12.19 -0.45
C PHE A 23 -1.84 11.47 0.90
N LEU A 24 -0.73 11.26 1.60
CA LEU A 24 -0.76 10.52 2.87
C LEU A 24 -1.63 11.22 3.90
N SER A 25 -1.51 12.55 3.99
CA SER A 25 -2.30 13.36 4.93
C SER A 25 -3.78 13.36 4.56
N SER A 26 -4.12 13.49 3.28
CA SER A 26 -5.53 13.50 2.83
C SER A 26 -6.18 12.12 2.90
N ALA A 27 -5.45 11.06 2.53
CA ALA A 27 -5.97 9.70 2.50
C ALA A 27 -6.00 9.06 3.89
N PHE A 28 -5.06 9.39 4.79
CA PHE A 28 -4.86 8.70 6.08
C PHE A 28 -4.69 9.63 7.30
N GLY A 29 -4.83 10.95 7.16
CA GLY A 29 -4.57 11.91 8.24
C GLY A 29 -5.58 11.90 9.39
N ASN A 30 -6.75 11.28 9.21
CA ASN A 30 -7.75 11.13 10.27
C ASN A 30 -7.79 9.67 10.76
N ALA A 31 -7.58 9.49 12.06
CA ALA A 31 -7.64 8.19 12.72
C ALA A 31 -9.02 7.54 12.52
N GLY A 32 -9.06 6.26 12.13
CA GLY A 32 -10.31 5.48 12.06
C GLY A 32 -11.29 5.82 10.92
N ASP A 33 -11.17 6.97 10.28
CA ASP A 33 -12.07 7.42 9.19
C ASP A 33 -11.58 7.01 7.79
N SER A 34 -10.33 6.58 7.68
CA SER A 34 -9.64 6.28 6.41
C SER A 34 -9.50 4.78 6.15
N CYS A 35 -10.61 4.05 6.11
CA CYS A 35 -10.62 2.63 5.80
C CYS A 35 -10.66 2.40 4.29
N PHE A 36 -9.67 1.66 3.78
CA PHE A 36 -9.70 1.11 2.42
C PHE A 36 -9.72 -0.42 2.52
N ALA A 37 -10.63 -1.05 1.78
CA ALA A 37 -10.73 -2.51 1.80
C ALA A 37 -11.12 -3.06 0.42
N ARG A 38 -10.88 -4.35 0.25
CA ARG A 38 -11.42 -5.14 -0.84
C ARG A 38 -11.63 -6.58 -0.39
N ARG A 39 -12.76 -7.14 -0.81
CA ARG A 39 -13.04 -8.58 -0.76
C ARG A 39 -13.26 -9.08 -2.19
N TYR A 40 -12.65 -10.21 -2.50
CA TYR A 40 -12.80 -10.88 -3.78
C TYR A 40 -13.86 -11.97 -3.62
N ASP A 41 -14.89 -11.94 -4.48
CA ASP A 41 -15.92 -12.97 -4.45
C ASP A 41 -15.42 -14.29 -5.07
N ALA A 42 -16.22 -15.36 -4.88
CA ALA A 42 -15.90 -16.67 -5.40
C ALA A 42 -15.74 -16.69 -6.93
N ALA A 43 -16.48 -15.86 -7.67
CA ALA A 43 -16.40 -15.82 -9.12
C ALA A 43 -15.09 -15.16 -9.60
N HIS A 44 -14.61 -14.12 -8.90
CA HIS A 44 -13.30 -13.52 -9.13
C HIS A 44 -12.20 -14.53 -8.80
N LEU A 45 -12.24 -15.15 -7.62
CA LEU A 45 -11.22 -16.10 -7.19
C LEU A 45 -11.16 -17.35 -8.07
N ALA A 46 -12.29 -17.80 -8.62
CA ALA A 46 -12.33 -18.90 -9.59
C ALA A 46 -11.65 -18.53 -10.92
N LYS A 47 -11.73 -17.25 -11.34
CA LYS A 47 -11.06 -16.75 -12.56
C LYS A 47 -9.57 -16.44 -12.36
N ASN A 48 -9.14 -16.28 -11.11
CA ASN A 48 -7.76 -15.95 -10.75
C ASN A 48 -7.22 -17.03 -9.79
N PRO A 49 -6.94 -18.26 -10.29
CA PRO A 49 -6.59 -19.38 -9.44
C PRO A 49 -5.26 -19.23 -8.71
N ALA A 50 -4.34 -18.39 -9.20
CA ALA A 50 -3.06 -18.08 -8.54
C ALA A 50 -3.17 -16.94 -7.51
N GLN A 51 -4.35 -16.34 -7.32
CA GLN A 51 -4.57 -15.33 -6.30
C GLN A 51 -4.86 -15.98 -4.94
N ASN A 52 -3.99 -15.72 -3.96
CA ASN A 52 -4.09 -16.20 -2.59
C ASN A 52 -4.94 -15.29 -1.71
N VAL A 53 -4.87 -13.97 -1.88
CA VAL A 53 -5.59 -13.02 -1.02
C VAL A 53 -7.09 -13.02 -1.34
N GLU A 54 -7.93 -13.32 -0.35
CA GLU A 54 -9.39 -13.27 -0.45
C GLU A 54 -9.95 -11.91 0.00
N SER A 55 -9.37 -11.34 1.04
CA SER A 55 -9.72 -9.99 1.50
C SER A 55 -8.51 -9.28 2.06
N ILE A 56 -8.47 -7.97 1.90
CA ILE A 56 -7.43 -7.10 2.41
C ILE A 56 -8.04 -5.77 2.83
N PHE A 57 -7.48 -5.18 3.89
CA PHE A 57 -7.77 -3.82 4.30
C PHE A 57 -6.50 -3.07 4.68
N ILE A 58 -6.60 -1.73 4.67
CA ILE A 58 -5.61 -0.84 5.26
C ILE A 58 -6.32 0.36 5.89
N VAL A 59 -5.91 0.75 7.09
CA VAL A 59 -6.53 1.83 7.86
C VAL A 59 -5.49 2.65 8.62
N SER A 60 -5.74 3.94 8.77
CA SER A 60 -4.91 4.80 9.63
C SER A 60 -5.08 4.44 11.10
N THR A 61 -3.97 4.26 11.81
CA THR A 61 -3.96 4.10 13.27
C THR A 61 -4.19 5.42 14.01
N GLY A 62 -4.18 6.55 13.30
CA GLY A 62 -4.20 7.88 13.91
C GLY A 62 -2.87 8.34 14.50
N HIS A 63 -1.84 7.48 14.48
CA HIS A 63 -0.51 7.81 14.98
C HIS A 63 0.36 8.32 13.84
N SER A 64 1.05 9.42 14.13
CA SER A 64 2.17 9.92 13.34
C SER A 64 3.35 10.19 14.29
N ASP A 65 4.55 9.97 13.79
CA ASP A 65 5.81 10.27 14.46
C ASP A 65 6.49 11.42 13.70
N PRO A 66 7.32 12.28 14.35
CA PRO A 66 8.15 13.26 13.64
C PRO A 66 8.82 12.74 12.35
N ASP A 67 9.32 11.51 12.38
CA ASP A 67 10.08 10.85 11.32
C ASP A 67 9.24 9.97 10.40
N THR A 68 8.00 9.63 10.79
CA THR A 68 7.08 8.78 10.00
C THR A 68 5.72 9.46 9.82
N LYS A 69 5.37 9.76 8.57
CA LYS A 69 4.15 10.53 8.26
C LYS A 69 2.84 9.81 8.56
N ALA A 70 2.82 8.48 8.47
CA ALA A 70 1.65 7.69 8.87
C ALA A 70 2.04 6.28 9.33
N ILE A 71 1.40 5.80 10.40
CA ILE A 71 1.41 4.39 10.79
C ILE A 71 0.06 3.80 10.38
N LEU A 72 0.09 2.81 9.49
CA LEU A 72 -1.10 2.16 8.94
C LEU A 72 -1.21 0.73 9.46
N HIS A 73 -2.41 0.31 9.82
CA HIS A 73 -2.71 -1.10 10.09
C HIS A 73 -3.19 -1.74 8.79
N ILE A 74 -2.55 -2.82 8.39
CA ILE A 74 -2.89 -3.61 7.20
C ILE A 74 -3.19 -5.03 7.65
N GLY A 75 -4.25 -5.61 7.11
CA GLY A 75 -4.62 -6.99 7.38
C GLY A 75 -5.21 -7.67 6.16
N LEU A 76 -4.99 -8.98 6.05
CA LEU A 76 -5.53 -9.80 4.98
C LEU A 76 -5.98 -11.19 5.45
N LYS A 77 -6.83 -11.80 4.63
CA LYS A 77 -7.19 -13.22 4.74
C LYS A 77 -6.84 -13.93 3.45
N LEU A 78 -6.34 -15.14 3.58
CA LEU A 78 -6.04 -16.02 2.46
C LEU A 78 -7.28 -16.84 2.09
N ARG A 79 -7.42 -17.17 0.81
CA ARG A 79 -8.48 -18.03 0.30
C ARG A 79 -8.54 -19.34 1.08
N GLY A 80 -9.73 -19.67 1.58
CA GLY A 80 -9.95 -20.92 2.31
C GLY A 80 -9.43 -20.91 3.75
N SER A 81 -9.04 -19.75 4.28
CA SER A 81 -8.66 -19.56 5.68
C SER A 81 -9.43 -18.40 6.30
N ASP A 82 -9.93 -18.60 7.52
CA ASP A 82 -10.55 -17.54 8.31
C ASP A 82 -9.53 -16.73 9.14
N ALA A 83 -8.27 -17.18 9.17
CA ALA A 83 -7.20 -16.52 9.91
C ALA A 83 -6.92 -15.11 9.36
N LEU A 84 -6.83 -14.15 10.27
CA LEU A 84 -6.33 -12.82 9.99
C LEU A 84 -4.80 -12.85 10.09
N TYR A 85 -4.16 -12.29 9.07
CA TYR A 85 -2.74 -11.97 9.06
C TYR A 85 -2.62 -10.46 8.94
N ASP A 86 -1.94 -9.81 9.88
CA ASP A 86 -1.93 -8.36 9.99
C ASP A 86 -0.64 -7.82 10.60
N GLY A 87 -0.46 -6.50 10.47
CA GLY A 87 0.69 -5.81 11.02
C GLY A 87 0.64 -4.31 10.78
N PHE A 88 1.65 -3.62 11.30
CA PHE A 88 1.78 -2.17 11.14
C PHE A 88 2.79 -1.82 10.06
N ALA A 89 2.43 -0.85 9.22
CA ALA A 89 3.26 -0.30 8.16
C ALA A 89 3.64 1.14 8.49
N TYR A 90 4.93 1.44 8.45
CA TYR A 90 5.50 2.77 8.64
C TYR A 90 5.68 3.43 7.28
N CYS A 91 4.86 4.44 6.99
CA CYS A 91 4.73 5.03 5.68
C CYS A 91 5.26 6.48 5.63
N ASN A 92 6.05 6.74 4.61
CA ASN A 92 6.55 8.07 4.28
C ASN A 92 6.11 8.48 2.87
N ALA A 93 5.92 9.79 2.71
CA ALA A 93 5.58 10.40 1.43
C ALA A 93 6.65 10.06 0.38
N SER A 94 6.24 9.52 -0.77
CA SER A 94 7.14 9.19 -1.87
C SER A 94 6.43 9.29 -3.22
N GLY A 95 6.99 10.08 -4.15
CA GLY A 95 6.43 10.28 -5.48
C GLY A 95 5.02 10.91 -5.43
N GLU A 96 4.02 10.21 -5.97
CA GLU A 96 2.61 10.61 -5.91
C GLU A 96 1.85 9.95 -4.75
N GLY A 97 2.54 9.17 -3.92
CA GLY A 97 1.91 8.39 -2.87
C GLY A 97 2.81 8.16 -1.66
N ALA A 98 2.93 6.90 -1.25
CA ALA A 98 3.70 6.50 -0.07
C ALA A 98 4.60 5.29 -0.34
N ALA A 99 5.77 5.30 0.29
CA ALA A 99 6.58 4.11 0.49
C ALA A 99 6.43 3.66 1.94
N CYS A 100 6.16 2.38 2.14
CA CYS A 100 5.86 1.80 3.44
C CYS A 100 6.74 0.57 3.70
N ASN A 101 7.21 0.46 4.93
CA ASN A 101 7.91 -0.74 5.42
C ASN A 101 7.08 -1.37 6.53
N MET A 102 6.95 -2.68 6.51
CA MET A 102 6.28 -3.44 7.55
C MET A 102 7.17 -3.51 8.80
N GLU A 103 6.53 -3.49 9.97
CA GLU A 103 7.18 -3.91 11.21
C GLU A 103 7.68 -5.37 11.11
N GLY A 104 8.70 -5.72 11.91
CA GLY A 104 9.14 -7.10 12.06
C GLY A 104 9.71 -7.74 10.79
N ASP A 105 10.36 -6.95 9.94
CA ASP A 105 10.93 -7.38 8.65
C ASP A 105 9.91 -7.97 7.67
N GLY A 106 8.60 -7.70 7.83
CA GLY A 106 7.52 -8.19 6.96
C GLY A 106 7.56 -7.67 5.51
N GLY A 107 8.59 -6.93 5.13
CA GLY A 107 8.83 -6.44 3.79
C GLY A 107 8.36 -5.01 3.55
N SER A 108 8.05 -4.71 2.30
CA SER A 108 7.73 -3.34 1.88
C SER A 108 6.60 -3.30 0.86
N MET A 109 5.95 -2.14 0.77
CA MET A 109 4.95 -1.85 -0.24
C MET A 109 4.96 -0.37 -0.60
N THR A 110 4.37 -0.06 -1.76
CA THR A 110 4.03 1.32 -2.14
C THR A 110 2.52 1.46 -2.22
N ILE A 111 2.03 2.64 -1.86
CA ILE A 111 0.62 3.01 -1.96
C ILE A 111 0.53 4.20 -2.89
N THR A 112 -0.26 4.11 -3.95
CA THR A 112 -0.50 5.23 -4.88
C THR A 112 -1.99 5.52 -5.02
N PRO A 113 -2.38 6.81 -5.17
CA PRO A 113 -3.76 7.18 -5.39
C PRO A 113 -4.29 6.60 -6.71
N ARG A 114 -5.60 6.37 -6.74
CA ARG A 114 -6.38 6.06 -7.93
C ARG A 114 -7.69 6.84 -7.90
N LYS A 115 -8.32 6.99 -9.07
CA LYS A 115 -9.59 7.71 -9.23
C LYS A 115 -10.66 7.35 -8.17
N ASN A 116 -10.76 6.07 -7.80
CA ASN A 116 -11.77 5.56 -6.87
C ASN A 116 -11.17 4.79 -5.69
N GLY A 117 -9.92 5.05 -5.29
CA GLY A 117 -9.29 4.32 -4.19
C GLY A 117 -7.79 4.35 -4.25
N ILE A 118 -7.15 3.25 -3.87
CA ILE A 118 -5.69 3.14 -3.82
C ILE A 118 -5.21 1.90 -4.56
N ARG A 119 -3.94 1.93 -4.93
CA ARG A 119 -3.17 0.77 -5.37
C ARG A 119 -2.08 0.50 -4.37
N ILE A 120 -2.05 -0.71 -3.83
CA ILE A 120 -0.92 -1.27 -3.10
C ILE A 120 -0.10 -2.09 -4.11
N ALA A 121 1.19 -1.86 -4.16
CA ALA A 121 2.13 -2.73 -4.86
C ALA A 121 3.19 -3.20 -3.88
N VAL A 122 3.29 -4.53 -3.72
CA VAL A 122 4.29 -5.13 -2.84
C VAL A 122 5.69 -4.96 -3.43
N GLY A 123 6.68 -4.88 -2.56
CA GLY A 123 8.09 -4.82 -2.92
C GLY A 123 8.63 -6.18 -3.36
N ASN A 124 9.93 -6.39 -3.15
CA ASN A 124 10.58 -7.67 -3.47
C ASN A 124 10.34 -8.76 -2.43
N PHE A 125 9.68 -8.42 -1.32
CA PHE A 125 9.29 -9.31 -0.25
C PHE A 125 8.11 -8.68 0.48
N PHE A 126 7.07 -9.46 0.79
CA PHE A 126 5.96 -9.03 1.63
C PHE A 126 5.25 -10.23 2.27
N MET A 127 5.32 -10.31 3.60
CA MET A 127 4.65 -11.34 4.41
C MET A 127 4.01 -10.70 5.63
N LEU A 128 2.87 -11.25 6.05
CA LEU A 128 2.20 -10.89 7.30
C LEU A 128 2.13 -12.11 8.23
N GLU A 129 2.29 -11.85 9.52
CA GLU A 129 2.13 -12.85 10.57
C GLU A 129 0.66 -12.90 11.02
N GLY A 130 0.24 -14.06 11.50
CA GLY A 130 -1.05 -14.27 12.14
C GLY A 130 -1.01 -15.52 13.02
N ALA A 131 -2.12 -15.83 13.69
CA ALA A 131 -2.19 -16.99 14.61
C ALA A 131 -1.92 -18.35 13.93
N ALA A 132 -2.06 -18.42 12.61
CA ALA A 132 -1.82 -19.61 11.80
C ALA A 132 -0.42 -19.64 11.15
N GLY A 133 0.51 -18.79 11.60
CA GLY A 133 1.85 -18.63 11.03
C GLY A 133 1.92 -17.42 10.10
N PHE A 134 2.61 -17.55 8.97
CA PHE A 134 2.79 -16.46 8.02
C PHE A 134 1.97 -16.67 6.75
N THR A 135 1.67 -15.57 6.05
CA THR A 135 1.25 -15.63 4.65
C THR A 135 2.39 -16.17 3.77
N PRO A 136 2.11 -16.68 2.56
CA PRO A 136 3.13 -16.79 1.52
C PRO A 136 3.80 -15.44 1.25
N ASP A 137 5.00 -15.45 0.66
CA ASP A 137 5.60 -14.21 0.18
C ASP A 137 4.84 -13.68 -1.04
N LEU A 138 4.05 -12.63 -0.85
CA LEU A 138 3.19 -12.09 -1.91
C LEU A 138 3.98 -11.50 -3.09
N ALA A 139 5.30 -11.27 -2.92
CA ALA A 139 6.15 -10.81 -4.01
C ALA A 139 6.49 -11.91 -5.01
N THR A 140 6.52 -13.17 -4.56
CA THR A 140 7.01 -14.32 -5.35
C THR A 140 6.00 -15.46 -5.48
N GLU A 141 5.01 -15.54 -4.58
CA GLU A 141 4.02 -16.61 -4.52
C GLU A 141 2.61 -16.11 -4.85
N GLY A 142 2.16 -16.40 -6.07
CA GLY A 142 0.83 -16.05 -6.58
C GLY A 142 0.76 -14.71 -7.33
N ASP A 143 -0.46 -14.24 -7.56
CA ASP A 143 -0.75 -13.04 -8.37
C ASP A 143 -1.05 -11.78 -7.52
N ASP A 144 -0.79 -11.84 -6.21
CA ASP A 144 -1.16 -10.79 -5.23
C ASP A 144 -0.20 -9.60 -5.16
N ARG A 145 0.66 -9.43 -6.17
CA ARG A 145 1.70 -8.38 -6.19
C ARG A 145 1.15 -6.96 -6.27
N VAL A 146 -0.09 -6.82 -6.76
CA VAL A 146 -0.79 -5.56 -6.90
C VAL A 146 -2.22 -5.71 -6.42
N LEU A 147 -2.57 -4.96 -5.38
CA LEU A 147 -3.88 -5.01 -4.75
C LEU A 147 -4.54 -3.64 -4.89
N LEU A 148 -5.75 -3.63 -5.45
CA LEU A 148 -6.55 -2.41 -5.56
C LEU A 148 -7.55 -2.39 -4.42
N LEU A 149 -7.59 -1.32 -3.65
CA LEU A 149 -8.52 -1.16 -2.53
C LEU A 149 -9.39 0.08 -2.75
N TYR A 150 -10.57 0.08 -2.16
CA TYR A 150 -11.59 1.12 -2.31
C TYR A 150 -11.97 1.65 -0.93
N PRO A 151 -12.41 2.93 -0.81
CA PRO A 151 -12.98 3.42 0.43
C PRO A 151 -14.08 2.48 0.93
N ALA A 152 -14.04 2.15 2.22
CA ALA A 152 -14.96 1.21 2.84
C ALA A 152 -15.42 1.73 4.20
N PRO A 153 -16.58 1.27 4.70
CA PRO A 153 -16.99 1.57 6.08
C PRO A 153 -15.96 1.04 7.08
N ALA A 154 -15.77 1.72 8.21
CA ALA A 154 -14.80 1.33 9.25
C ALA A 154 -14.94 -0.14 9.72
N GLY A 155 -16.15 -0.71 9.65
CA GLY A 155 -16.40 -2.13 9.96
C GLY A 155 -15.69 -3.13 9.04
N ALA A 156 -15.20 -2.70 7.88
CA ALA A 156 -14.49 -3.54 6.91
C ALA A 156 -12.97 -3.62 7.17
N CYS A 157 -12.41 -2.76 8.03
CA CYS A 157 -11.00 -2.76 8.41
C CYS A 157 -10.82 -3.36 9.81
N LYS A 158 -11.09 -4.66 9.95
CA LYS A 158 -11.08 -5.40 11.22
C LYS A 158 -10.67 -6.85 11.01
#